data_AF-A0A9P7AKB4-F1
#
_entry.id   AF-A0A9P7AKB4-F1
#
_cell.length_a   1.000
_cell.length_b   1.000
_cell.length_c   1.000
_cell.angle_alpha   90.00
_cell.angle_beta   90.00
_cell.angle_gamma   90.00
#
_symmetry.space_group_name_H-M   'P 1'
#
loop_
_entity.id
_entity.type
_entity.pdbx_description
1 polymer ?
#
loop_
_entity_poly.entity_id
_entity_poly.type
_entity_poly.pdbx_seq_one_letter_code
_entity_poly.pdbx_strand_id
1 'polypeptide(L)'
;MYDDANEVEMRDYRELSDKEDDHIGNRDTYDVAAAEFTEVEETLLPNGATLVPVILSSDKTQLCQFRGDKTAYPVYLTIGNILKSIRRRPSFRAQKLIGYLPTLFHYVMQIVTGLLCTESLTNGIELISGDGAVRLVSPVLAAYVADYPEQALVTCTRYTQTCPKCFVTKDELGDHVTGNPRQQKQSIRTICHASQQSTRVHAEAAVRDHGVNLILDPFWIGLLHCNIHDAITPDILHQMYQGLVKHLCGWIQTLVGNAELDAHFKRMPRVHGVRLFSHGISGLTQVSRPEHHEICIGS
;
A
#
# COMPACT_ATOMS: atom_id res chain seq x y z
N MET A 1 -11.56 -6.78 -37.80
CA MET A 1 -10.92 -5.46 -37.90
C MET A 1 -11.57 -4.55 -36.89
N TYR A 2 -10.97 -4.46 -35.71
CA TYR A 2 -11.05 -3.31 -34.81
C TYR A 2 -9.74 -3.37 -34.04
N ASP A 3 -8.69 -2.86 -34.70
CA ASP A 3 -7.52 -2.30 -34.03
C ASP A 3 -7.99 -1.01 -33.40
N ASP A 4 -7.93 -0.94 -32.07
CA ASP A 4 -7.84 0.31 -31.32
C ASP A 4 -6.86 0.05 -30.19
N ALA A 5 -5.59 -0.10 -30.59
CA ALA A 5 -4.47 0.10 -29.69
C ALA A 5 -4.42 1.59 -29.34
N ASN A 6 -5.16 2.00 -28.31
CA ASN A 6 -4.92 3.29 -27.68
C ASN A 6 -3.51 3.23 -27.06
N GLU A 7 -2.53 3.74 -27.79
CA GLU A 7 -1.16 3.91 -27.33
C GLU A 7 -1.18 4.76 -26.06
N VAL A 8 -0.69 4.17 -24.96
CA VAL A 8 -0.46 4.90 -23.72
C VAL A 8 0.89 5.59 -23.88
N GLU A 9 0.86 6.90 -24.12
CA GLU A 9 2.08 7.71 -24.20
C GLU A 9 2.79 7.69 -22.83
N MET A 10 3.98 7.10 -22.81
CA MET A 10 4.84 7.03 -21.63
C MET A 10 5.62 8.35 -21.55
N ARG A 11 5.26 9.21 -20.59
CA ARG A 11 5.97 10.49 -20.40
C ARG A 11 7.32 10.27 -19.74
N ASP A 12 8.33 11.00 -20.21
CA ASP A 12 9.60 11.08 -19.51
C ASP A 12 9.35 11.76 -18.15
N TYR A 13 9.95 11.24 -17.09
CA TYR A 13 9.71 11.76 -15.74
C TYR A 13 10.12 13.24 -15.64
N ARG A 14 11.14 13.62 -16.42
CA ARG A 14 11.60 15.01 -16.62
C ARG A 14 10.53 15.98 -17.15
N GLU A 15 9.47 15.49 -17.80
CA GLU A 15 8.39 16.35 -18.32
C GLU A 15 7.26 16.57 -17.30
N LEU A 16 7.27 15.84 -16.16
CA LEU A 16 6.32 16.02 -15.06
C LEU A 16 6.73 17.14 -14.09
N SER A 17 7.99 17.61 -14.13
CA SER A 17 8.51 18.68 -13.27
C SER A 17 7.96 20.08 -13.62
N ASP A 18 7.52 20.27 -14.86
CA ASP A 18 7.35 21.62 -15.41
C ASP A 18 5.90 22.13 -15.37
N LYS A 19 4.92 21.31 -14.94
CA LYS A 19 3.52 21.72 -14.86
C LYS A 19 2.78 20.98 -13.74
N GLU A 20 2.61 21.63 -12.59
CA GLU A 20 1.38 21.60 -11.77
C GLU A 20 1.52 22.51 -10.53
N ASP A 21 1.41 23.83 -10.75
CA ASP A 21 0.77 24.71 -9.77
C ASP A 21 -0.75 24.52 -9.94
N ASP A 22 -1.30 23.49 -9.28
CA ASP A 22 -2.75 23.33 -9.19
C ASP A 22 -3.20 23.32 -7.74
N HIS A 23 -4.29 24.04 -7.51
CA HIS A 23 -4.73 24.57 -6.22
C HIS A 23 -4.87 23.52 -5.10
N ILE A 24 -4.52 23.98 -3.90
CA ILE A 24 -4.65 23.32 -2.59
C ILE A 24 -5.96 22.53 -2.48
N GLY A 25 -5.87 21.21 -2.64
CA GLY A 25 -7.01 20.32 -2.42
C GLY A 25 -6.74 18.93 -2.96
N ASN A 26 -6.34 18.01 -2.09
CA ASN A 26 -6.25 16.57 -2.35
C ASN A 26 -4.98 16.08 -3.06
N ARG A 27 -3.82 16.26 -2.42
CA ARG A 27 -2.64 15.41 -2.69
C ARG A 27 -2.93 14.00 -2.19
N ASP A 28 -3.41 13.13 -3.08
CA ASP A 28 -3.51 11.70 -2.79
C ASP A 28 -2.10 11.16 -2.49
N THR A 29 -1.96 10.35 -1.44
CA THR A 29 -0.69 9.80 -0.93
C THR A 29 0.18 9.08 -1.98
N TYR A 30 -0.44 8.60 -3.07
CA TYR A 30 0.25 7.98 -4.21
C TYR A 30 1.11 8.95 -5.02
N ASP A 31 0.70 10.22 -5.10
CA ASP A 31 1.42 11.26 -5.85
C ASP A 31 2.56 11.84 -4.99
N VAL A 32 2.42 11.79 -3.66
CA VAL A 32 3.46 12.20 -2.69
C VAL A 32 4.64 11.23 -2.71
N ALA A 33 4.37 9.93 -2.78
CA ALA A 33 5.41 8.91 -2.93
C ALA A 33 6.17 9.06 -4.26
N ALA A 34 5.53 9.52 -5.32
CA ALA A 34 6.20 9.84 -6.59
C ALA A 34 6.99 11.15 -6.54
N ALA A 35 6.50 12.16 -5.80
CA ALA A 35 7.15 13.45 -5.65
C ALA A 35 8.43 13.41 -4.80
N GLU A 36 8.55 12.51 -3.81
CA GLU A 36 9.77 12.33 -3.00
C GLU A 36 10.96 11.73 -3.80
N PHE A 37 10.74 11.21 -5.02
CA PHE A 37 11.82 10.72 -5.88
C PHE A 37 12.53 11.81 -6.70
N THR A 38 12.09 13.07 -6.62
CA THR A 38 12.74 14.20 -7.31
C THR A 38 14.20 14.41 -6.86
N GLU A 39 14.55 14.07 -5.61
CA GLU A 39 15.95 14.15 -5.14
C GLU A 39 16.84 13.00 -5.63
N VAL A 40 16.27 11.92 -6.18
CA VAL A 40 17.03 10.78 -6.73
C VAL A 40 17.56 11.08 -8.14
N GLU A 41 16.99 12.07 -8.84
CA GLU A 41 17.15 12.23 -10.28
C GLU A 41 18.52 12.73 -10.76
N GLU A 42 19.27 13.52 -9.98
CA GLU A 42 20.40 14.26 -10.57
C GLU A 42 21.81 13.66 -10.36
N THR A 43 22.02 12.76 -9.40
CA THR A 43 23.40 12.30 -9.07
C THR A 43 23.66 10.80 -9.19
N LEU A 44 22.63 9.97 -9.43
CA LEU A 44 22.75 8.51 -9.29
C LEU A 44 22.23 7.70 -10.48
N LEU A 45 21.51 8.32 -11.40
CA LEU A 45 21.02 7.67 -12.60
C LEU A 45 22.11 7.66 -13.69
N PRO A 46 22.22 6.59 -14.49
CA PRO A 46 23.02 6.63 -15.71
C PRO A 46 22.59 7.80 -16.59
N ASN A 47 23.56 8.39 -17.29
CA ASN A 47 23.26 9.48 -18.22
C ASN A 47 22.26 9.00 -19.30
N GLY A 48 21.16 9.74 -19.47
CA GLY A 48 20.09 9.40 -20.40
C GLY A 48 19.11 8.33 -19.92
N ALA A 49 19.25 7.80 -18.69
CA ALA A 49 18.26 6.89 -18.12
C ALA A 49 16.97 7.63 -17.72
N THR A 50 15.84 6.93 -17.80
CA THR A 50 14.53 7.35 -17.31
C THR A 50 14.22 6.63 -16.00
N LEU A 51 13.89 7.38 -14.96
CA LEU A 51 13.41 6.82 -13.70
C LEU A 51 12.02 6.20 -13.89
N VAL A 52 11.85 4.97 -13.40
CA VAL A 52 10.54 4.28 -13.41
C VAL A 52 10.14 3.91 -11.98
N PRO A 53 9.29 4.73 -11.34
CA PRO A 53 8.74 4.41 -10.03
C PRO A 53 7.82 3.20 -10.16
N VAL A 54 8.15 2.08 -9.52
CA VAL A 54 7.36 0.85 -9.49
C VAL A 54 6.43 0.88 -8.30
N ILE A 55 5.15 0.63 -8.56
CA ILE A 55 4.10 0.56 -7.55
C ILE A 55 3.61 -0.89 -7.49
N LEU A 56 3.76 -1.51 -6.34
CA LEU A 56 3.31 -2.87 -6.07
C LEU A 56 2.04 -2.86 -5.24
N SER A 57 1.18 -3.84 -5.43
CA SER A 57 0.06 -4.06 -4.53
C SER A 57 -0.22 -5.53 -4.32
N SER A 58 -0.61 -5.91 -3.11
CA SER A 58 -1.09 -7.25 -2.82
C SER A 58 -2.32 -7.22 -1.93
N ASP A 59 -3.22 -8.17 -2.17
CA ASP A 59 -4.46 -8.34 -1.40
C ASP A 59 -4.73 -9.84 -1.25
N LYS A 60 -4.63 -10.35 -0.03
CA LYS A 60 -4.70 -11.79 0.23
C LYS A 60 -6.07 -12.33 -0.15
N THR A 61 -6.06 -13.23 -1.14
CA THR A 61 -7.29 -13.79 -1.69
C THR A 61 -7.42 -15.27 -1.31
N GLN A 62 -8.62 -15.69 -0.90
CA GLN A 62 -8.97 -17.10 -0.72
C GLN A 62 -9.19 -17.75 -2.10
N LEU A 63 -8.44 -18.81 -2.41
CA LEU A 63 -8.51 -19.48 -3.71
C LEU A 63 -9.64 -20.53 -3.81
N CYS A 64 -10.05 -21.15 -2.69
CA CYS A 64 -11.14 -22.13 -2.64
C CYS A 64 -11.86 -22.11 -1.28
N GLN A 65 -13.20 -22.10 -1.27
CA GLN A 65 -14.02 -22.23 -0.05
C GLN A 65 -14.44 -23.67 0.27
N PHE A 66 -14.25 -24.63 -0.66
CA PHE A 66 -14.90 -25.94 -0.57
C PHE A 66 -14.01 -27.10 -0.09
N ARG A 67 -12.67 -26.96 -0.03
CA ARG A 67 -11.74 -27.92 0.60
C ARG A 67 -10.30 -27.36 0.66
N GLY A 68 -9.79 -27.14 1.88
CA GLY A 68 -8.36 -27.00 2.14
C GLY A 68 -7.78 -25.59 2.23
N ASP A 69 -8.58 -24.56 2.58
CA ASP A 69 -8.17 -23.19 2.97
C ASP A 69 -6.89 -22.68 2.30
N LYS A 70 -6.79 -22.78 0.97
CA LYS A 70 -5.64 -22.29 0.23
C LYS A 70 -5.79 -20.79 0.03
N THR A 71 -4.86 -20.03 0.57
CA THR A 71 -4.74 -18.59 0.38
C THR A 71 -3.51 -18.30 -0.45
N ALA A 72 -3.58 -17.27 -1.29
CA ALA A 72 -2.44 -16.75 -2.02
C ALA A 72 -2.50 -15.22 -2.04
N TYR A 73 -1.34 -14.61 -2.22
CA TYR A 73 -1.21 -13.17 -2.39
C TYR A 73 -1.05 -12.88 -3.88
N PRO A 74 -2.10 -12.51 -4.62
CA PRO A 74 -1.92 -11.88 -5.93
C PRO A 74 -1.09 -10.62 -5.75
N VAL A 75 -0.01 -10.50 -6.52
CA VAL A 75 0.81 -9.29 -6.57
C VAL A 75 0.58 -8.62 -7.92
N TYR A 76 0.21 -7.36 -7.88
CA TYR A 76 0.04 -6.51 -9.06
C TYR A 76 1.16 -5.47 -9.12
N LEU A 77 1.46 -5.04 -10.34
CA LEU A 77 2.46 -4.03 -10.65
C LEU A 77 1.86 -2.96 -11.56
N THR A 78 2.20 -1.71 -11.27
CA THR A 78 2.03 -0.56 -12.18
C THR A 78 3.23 0.38 -12.01
N ILE A 79 3.31 1.43 -12.82
CA ILE A 79 4.41 2.38 -12.78
C ILE A 79 3.92 3.82 -12.60
N GLY A 80 4.76 4.63 -11.98
CA GLY A 80 4.56 6.05 -11.69
C GLY A 80 4.35 6.88 -12.95
N ASN A 81 5.03 6.52 -14.04
CA ASN A 81 5.02 7.24 -15.33
C ASN A 81 3.66 7.20 -16.05
N ILE A 82 2.74 6.29 -15.68
CA ILE A 82 1.38 6.28 -16.23
C ILE A 82 0.52 7.25 -15.43
N LEU A 83 -0.15 8.19 -16.08
CA LEU A 83 -1.03 9.13 -15.39
C LEU A 83 -2.05 8.41 -14.50
N LYS A 84 -2.25 8.93 -13.29
CA LYS A 84 -3.18 8.39 -12.30
C LYS A 84 -4.60 8.21 -12.84
N SER A 85 -5.07 9.16 -13.66
CA SER A 85 -6.38 9.10 -14.33
C SER A 85 -6.51 7.90 -15.27
N ILE A 86 -5.40 7.45 -15.85
CA ILE A 86 -5.31 6.24 -16.69
C ILE A 86 -5.19 5.01 -15.79
N ARG A 87 -4.31 5.03 -14.77
CA ARG A 87 -4.13 3.90 -13.83
C ARG A 87 -5.43 3.47 -13.16
N ARG A 88 -6.30 4.44 -12.83
CA ARG A 88 -7.58 4.20 -12.16
C ARG A 88 -8.68 3.69 -13.09
N ARG A 89 -8.46 3.62 -14.41
CA ARG A 89 -9.45 3.13 -15.38
C ARG A 89 -9.20 1.64 -15.67
N PRO A 90 -10.06 0.71 -15.21
CA PRO A 90 -9.84 -0.72 -15.40
C PRO A 90 -9.74 -1.13 -16.88
N SER A 91 -10.44 -0.42 -17.77
CA SER A 91 -10.42 -0.65 -19.22
C SER A 91 -9.02 -0.50 -19.84
N PHE A 92 -8.16 0.36 -19.27
CA PHE A 92 -6.81 0.61 -19.77
C PHE A 92 -5.78 -0.43 -19.30
N ARG A 93 -6.14 -1.32 -18.36
CA ARG A 93 -5.28 -2.43 -17.90
C ARG A 93 -3.86 -1.98 -17.51
N ALA A 94 -3.76 -0.78 -16.94
CA ALA A 94 -2.50 -0.16 -16.50
C ALA A 94 -1.90 -0.82 -15.24
N GLN A 95 -2.59 -1.80 -14.66
CA GLN A 95 -2.07 -2.69 -13.62
C GLN A 95 -1.97 -4.11 -14.18
N LYS A 96 -0.85 -4.77 -13.93
CA LYS A 96 -0.57 -6.14 -14.39
C LYS A 96 -0.38 -7.06 -13.19
N LEU A 97 -1.06 -8.21 -13.20
CA LEU A 97 -0.82 -9.27 -12.24
C LEU A 97 0.51 -9.95 -12.57
N ILE A 98 1.48 -9.93 -11.66
CA ILE A 98 2.81 -10.51 -11.86
C ILE A 98 2.97 -11.88 -11.21
N GLY A 99 2.08 -12.27 -10.29
CA GLY A 99 2.08 -13.62 -9.75
C GLY A 99 1.10 -13.83 -8.59
N TYR A 100 0.86 -15.10 -8.27
CA TYR A 100 0.19 -15.53 -7.04
C TYR A 100 1.24 -16.10 -6.09
N LEU A 101 1.45 -15.45 -4.96
CA LEU A 101 2.48 -15.83 -4.02
C LEU A 101 1.95 -16.84 -3.00
N PRO A 102 2.71 -17.90 -2.69
CA PRO A 102 2.44 -18.81 -1.58
C PRO A 102 2.75 -18.13 -0.23
N THR A 103 2.66 -18.87 0.87
CA THR A 103 2.98 -18.38 2.22
C THR A 103 4.43 -17.92 2.40
N LEU A 104 5.36 -18.32 1.53
CA LEU A 104 6.77 -17.87 1.52
C LEU A 104 6.94 -16.50 0.85
N PHE A 105 6.21 -15.51 1.35
CA PHE A 105 6.04 -14.20 0.72
C PHE A 105 7.37 -13.49 0.40
N HIS A 106 8.25 -13.26 1.38
CA HIS A 106 9.48 -12.49 1.16
C HIS A 106 10.45 -13.18 0.20
N TYR A 107 10.57 -14.51 0.26
CA TYR A 107 11.43 -15.27 -0.64
C TYR A 107 10.97 -15.16 -2.10
N VAL A 108 9.66 -15.31 -2.36
CA VAL A 108 9.15 -15.17 -3.73
C VAL A 108 9.19 -13.71 -4.18
N MET A 109 8.92 -12.76 -3.28
CA MET A 109 9.06 -11.34 -3.59
C MET A 109 10.49 -10.97 -4.00
N GLN A 110 11.53 -11.55 -3.39
CA GLN A 110 12.93 -11.33 -3.83
C GLN A 110 13.14 -11.68 -5.31
N ILE A 111 12.56 -12.81 -5.74
CA ILE A 111 12.66 -13.25 -7.14
C ILE A 111 11.89 -12.28 -8.04
N VAL A 112 10.66 -11.94 -7.66
CA VAL A 112 9.77 -11.05 -8.43
C VAL A 112 10.33 -9.64 -8.54
N THR A 113 10.94 -9.11 -7.48
CA THR A 113 11.55 -7.78 -7.45
C THR A 113 13.03 -7.79 -7.81
N GLY A 114 13.55 -8.87 -8.39
CA GLY A 114 14.96 -8.98 -8.77
C GLY A 114 15.42 -7.88 -9.73
N LEU A 115 14.53 -7.39 -10.60
CA LEU A 115 14.79 -6.27 -11.52
C LEU A 115 14.85 -4.90 -10.82
N LEU A 116 14.44 -4.82 -9.55
CA LEU A 116 14.51 -3.58 -8.74
C LEU A 116 15.80 -3.52 -7.92
N CYS A 117 16.75 -4.42 -8.18
CA CYS A 117 18.01 -4.47 -7.45
C CYS A 117 18.89 -3.26 -7.77
N THR A 118 19.88 -3.03 -6.90
CA THR A 118 20.86 -1.94 -7.03
C THR A 118 21.49 -1.85 -8.42
N GLU A 119 21.85 -2.98 -9.02
CA GLU A 119 22.51 -3.01 -10.33
C GLU A 119 21.62 -2.44 -11.43
N SER A 120 20.35 -2.82 -11.44
CA SER A 120 19.35 -2.33 -12.38
C SER A 120 19.09 -0.82 -12.24
N LEU A 121 19.18 -0.30 -11.02
CA LEU A 121 19.03 1.13 -10.76
C LEU A 121 20.26 1.92 -11.24
N THR A 122 21.47 1.46 -10.90
CA THR A 122 22.73 2.20 -11.17
C THR A 122 23.23 2.08 -12.61
N ASN A 123 22.97 0.96 -13.28
CA ASN A 123 23.40 0.74 -14.66
C ASN A 123 22.26 1.00 -15.66
N GLY A 124 21.02 0.98 -15.19
CA GLY A 124 19.83 0.96 -16.03
C GLY A 124 19.61 -0.41 -16.68
N ILE A 125 18.40 -0.60 -17.19
CA ILE A 125 17.98 -1.76 -17.99
C ILE A 125 17.36 -1.24 -19.27
N GLU A 126 17.72 -1.81 -20.41
CA GLU A 126 17.04 -1.52 -21.68
C GLU A 126 15.66 -2.19 -21.70
N LEU A 127 14.60 -1.38 -21.80
CA LEU A 127 13.22 -1.84 -21.93
C LEU A 127 12.56 -1.24 -23.16
N ILE A 128 11.73 -2.04 -23.83
CA ILE A 128 10.90 -1.59 -24.96
C ILE A 128 9.65 -0.93 -24.40
N SER A 129 9.42 0.31 -24.76
CA SER A 129 8.23 1.09 -24.39
C SER A 129 7.03 0.75 -25.28
N GLY A 130 5.86 1.30 -24.94
CA GLY A 130 4.61 1.11 -25.68
C GLY A 130 4.65 1.64 -27.12
N ASP A 131 5.52 2.60 -27.42
CA ASP A 131 5.77 3.16 -28.76
C ASP A 131 6.82 2.35 -29.56
N GLY A 132 7.31 1.23 -29.02
CA GLY A 132 8.33 0.39 -29.65
C GLY A 132 9.77 0.89 -29.50
N ALA A 133 10.00 2.07 -28.92
CA ALA A 133 11.35 2.57 -28.71
C ALA A 133 12.01 1.95 -27.46
N VAL A 134 13.30 1.64 -27.59
CA VAL A 134 14.13 1.13 -26.49
C VAL A 134 14.56 2.30 -25.60
N ARG A 135 14.30 2.18 -24.31
CA ARG A 135 14.65 3.18 -23.30
C ARG A 135 15.53 2.55 -22.23
N LEU A 136 16.56 3.28 -21.82
CA LEU A 136 17.34 2.93 -20.64
C LEU A 136 16.52 3.32 -19.40
N VAL A 137 16.16 2.34 -18.59
CA VAL A 137 15.24 2.49 -17.46
C VAL A 137 15.93 2.15 -16.16
N SER A 138 15.73 3.00 -15.15
CA SER A 138 16.18 2.80 -13.79
C SER A 138 14.96 2.62 -12.87
N PRO A 139 14.56 1.38 -12.55
CA PRO A 139 13.35 1.14 -11.79
C PRO A 139 13.61 1.27 -10.27
N VAL A 140 12.65 1.84 -9.54
CA VAL A 140 12.72 1.98 -8.07
C VAL A 140 11.39 1.61 -7.44
N LEU A 141 11.39 0.86 -6.34
CA LEU A 141 10.15 0.63 -5.59
C LEU A 141 9.70 1.94 -4.92
N ALA A 142 8.62 2.52 -5.44
CA ALA A 142 8.10 3.80 -4.98
C ALA A 142 6.97 3.68 -3.97
N ALA A 143 6.07 2.73 -4.19
CA ALA A 143 4.95 2.50 -3.29
C ALA A 143 4.56 1.03 -3.21
N TYR A 144 4.07 0.65 -2.03
CA TYR A 144 3.45 -0.63 -1.78
C TYR A 144 2.04 -0.40 -1.21
N VAL A 145 1.02 -0.87 -1.94
CA VAL A 145 -0.40 -0.73 -1.59
C VAL A 145 -0.90 -2.06 -1.03
N ALA A 146 -1.36 -2.03 0.21
CA ALA A 146 -1.84 -3.19 0.93
C ALA A 146 -2.74 -2.74 2.08
N ASP A 147 -3.60 -3.62 2.57
CA ASP A 147 -4.32 -3.46 3.82
C ASP A 147 -3.40 -3.74 5.03
N TYR A 148 -3.86 -3.42 6.23
CA TYR A 148 -2.99 -3.39 7.42
C TYR A 148 -2.24 -4.70 7.75
N PRO A 149 -2.86 -5.90 7.69
CA PRO A 149 -2.13 -7.14 7.94
C PRO A 149 -0.99 -7.38 6.92
N GLU A 150 -1.23 -7.04 5.66
CA GLU A 150 -0.33 -7.19 4.53
C GLU A 150 0.77 -6.12 4.58
N GLN A 151 0.47 -4.89 5.01
CA GLN A 151 1.47 -3.87 5.33
C GLN A 151 2.42 -4.37 6.43
N ALA A 152 1.89 -5.02 7.47
CA ALA A 152 2.70 -5.59 8.55
C ALA A 152 3.58 -6.75 8.04
N LEU A 153 3.05 -7.61 7.16
CA LEU A 153 3.81 -8.66 6.49
C LEU A 153 4.96 -8.06 5.67
N VAL A 154 4.67 -7.12 4.77
CA VAL A 154 5.65 -6.48 3.86
C VAL A 154 6.77 -5.78 4.61
N THR A 155 6.44 -5.03 5.65
CA THR A 155 7.40 -4.28 6.49
C THR A 155 8.07 -5.13 7.57
N CYS A 156 7.69 -6.40 7.67
CA CYS A 156 8.08 -7.31 8.74
C CYS A 156 7.71 -6.81 10.14
N THR A 157 6.74 -5.90 10.29
CA THR A 157 6.31 -5.40 11.60
C THR A 157 5.32 -6.35 12.27
N ARG A 158 5.18 -6.23 13.60
CA ARG A 158 4.29 -7.10 14.38
C ARG A 158 2.85 -6.64 14.23
N TYR A 159 2.04 -7.47 13.56
CA TYR A 159 0.62 -7.23 13.35
C TYR A 159 -0.09 -6.82 14.65
N THR A 160 -0.79 -5.68 14.63
CA THR A 160 -1.56 -5.11 15.75
C THR A 160 -0.75 -4.75 17.01
N GLN A 161 0.59 -4.78 16.95
CA GLN A 161 1.45 -4.42 18.09
C GLN A 161 2.20 -3.13 17.85
N THR A 162 2.66 -2.91 16.62
CA THR A 162 3.44 -1.74 16.24
C THR A 162 3.03 -1.21 14.88
N CYS A 163 3.26 0.09 14.66
CA CYS A 163 2.97 0.72 13.39
C CYS A 163 3.98 0.27 12.30
N PRO A 164 3.53 -0.06 11.06
CA PRO A 164 4.39 -0.33 9.91
C PRO A 164 5.30 0.84 9.54
N LYS A 165 4.92 2.09 9.88
CA LYS A 165 5.65 3.31 9.53
C LYS A 165 6.50 3.90 10.65
N CYS A 166 6.13 3.69 11.91
CA CYS A 166 6.78 4.35 13.05
C CYS A 166 6.89 3.40 14.26
N PHE A 167 7.59 3.84 15.31
CA PHE A 167 7.81 3.03 16.51
C PHE A 167 6.64 3.01 17.51
N VAL A 168 5.55 3.72 17.22
CA VAL A 168 4.34 3.74 18.07
C VAL A 168 3.79 2.33 18.24
N THR A 169 3.54 1.99 19.49
CA THR A 169 2.95 0.73 19.91
C THR A 169 1.43 0.83 19.95
N LYS A 170 0.76 -0.32 20.03
CA LYS A 170 -0.70 -0.41 20.10
C LYS A 170 -1.30 0.45 21.20
N ASP A 171 -0.67 0.48 22.37
CA ASP A 171 -1.23 1.16 23.55
C ASP A 171 -1.08 2.69 23.47
N GLU A 172 -0.21 3.17 22.56
CA GLU A 172 0.02 4.58 22.26
C GLU A 172 -0.80 5.06 21.03
N LEU A 173 -1.51 4.14 20.33
CA LEU A 173 -2.39 4.46 19.20
C LEU A 173 -3.66 5.18 19.71
N GLY A 174 -3.53 6.47 20.01
CA GLY A 174 -4.61 7.30 20.53
C GLY A 174 -4.13 8.60 21.18
N ASP A 175 -2.85 8.68 21.51
CA ASP A 175 -2.29 9.80 22.28
C ASP A 175 -2.06 11.08 21.44
N HIS A 176 -2.49 11.07 20.16
CA HIS A 176 -2.29 12.17 19.21
C HIS A 176 -0.82 12.61 19.03
N VAL A 177 0.14 11.73 19.35
CA VAL A 177 1.57 11.99 19.17
C VAL A 177 2.06 11.38 17.86
N THR A 178 2.81 12.15 17.08
CA THR A 178 3.50 11.63 15.91
C THR A 178 4.68 10.76 16.34
N GLY A 179 4.64 9.48 16.01
CA GLY A 179 5.73 8.54 16.27
C GLY A 179 6.99 8.82 15.46
N ASN A 180 8.14 8.46 16.01
CA ASN A 180 9.40 8.48 15.26
C ASN A 180 9.32 7.52 14.06
N PRO A 181 9.65 7.98 12.83
CA PRO A 181 9.56 7.15 11.63
C PRO A 181 10.57 6.00 11.67
N ARG A 182 10.17 4.85 11.12
CA ARG A 182 11.03 3.69 10.95
C ARG A 182 11.94 3.92 9.76
N GLN A 183 13.24 3.72 9.97
CA GLN A 183 14.21 3.72 8.89
C GLN A 183 14.54 2.29 8.49
N GLN A 184 14.49 1.99 7.19
CA GLN A 184 14.90 0.69 6.65
C GLN A 184 16.29 0.28 7.15
N LYS A 185 17.26 1.20 7.19
CA LYS A 185 18.63 0.93 7.68
C LYS A 185 18.65 0.40 9.12
N GLN A 186 17.77 0.89 10.00
CA GLN A 186 17.66 0.41 11.37
C GLN A 186 17.07 -1.00 11.40
N SER A 187 16.00 -1.25 10.65
CA SER A 187 15.39 -2.58 10.51
C SER A 187 16.39 -3.62 9.98
N ILE A 188 17.20 -3.28 8.97
CA ILE A 188 18.28 -4.14 8.45
C ILE A 188 19.30 -4.46 9.52
N ARG A 189 19.77 -3.44 10.28
CA ARG A 189 20.73 -3.65 11.37
C ARG A 189 20.19 -4.58 12.44
N THR A 190 18.93 -4.42 12.83
CA THR A 190 18.27 -5.30 13.81
C THR A 190 18.19 -6.74 13.30
N ILE A 191 17.82 -6.94 12.03
CA ILE A 191 17.74 -8.28 11.42
C ILE A 191 19.12 -8.92 11.31
N CYS A 192 20.15 -8.16 10.91
CA CYS A 192 21.53 -8.62 10.86
C CYS A 192 22.07 -8.99 12.25
N HIS A 193 21.76 -8.19 13.27
CA HIS A 193 22.09 -8.54 14.65
C HIS A 193 21.37 -9.81 15.11
N ALA A 194 20.11 -10.01 14.72
CA ALA A 194 19.34 -11.20 15.03
C ALA A 194 19.87 -12.46 14.34
N SER A 195 20.39 -12.36 13.11
CA SER A 195 20.97 -13.49 12.38
C SER A 195 22.29 -13.99 12.98
N GLN A 196 22.99 -13.14 13.75
CA GLN A 196 24.23 -13.47 14.45
C GLN A 196 24.02 -14.13 15.81
N GLN A 197 22.77 -14.24 16.28
CA GLN A 197 22.48 -14.83 17.58
C GLN A 197 22.65 -16.36 17.56
N SER A 198 23.14 -16.90 18.68
CA SER A 198 23.45 -18.34 18.80
C SER A 198 22.21 -19.24 18.81
N THR A 199 21.04 -18.71 19.19
CA THR A 199 19.78 -19.47 19.19
C THR A 199 18.64 -18.62 18.64
N ARG A 200 17.61 -19.31 18.11
CA ARG A 200 16.39 -18.66 17.61
C ARG A 200 15.67 -17.84 18.68
N VAL A 201 15.73 -18.25 19.95
CA VAL A 201 15.12 -17.50 21.07
C VAL A 201 15.77 -16.13 21.24
N HIS A 202 17.10 -16.08 21.21
CA HIS A 202 17.84 -14.81 21.28
C HIS A 202 17.61 -13.95 20.03
N ALA A 203 17.55 -14.56 18.84
CA ALA A 203 17.21 -13.85 17.60
C ALA A 203 15.80 -13.23 17.66
N GLU A 204 14.80 -13.98 18.14
CA GLU A 204 13.44 -13.49 18.32
C GLU A 204 13.33 -12.38 19.36
N ALA A 205 14.13 -12.43 20.43
CA ALA A 205 14.18 -11.36 21.43
C ALA A 205 14.76 -10.07 20.82
N ALA A 206 15.87 -10.16 20.08
CA ALA A 206 16.53 -9.00 19.47
C ALA A 206 15.61 -8.20 18.52
N VAL A 207 14.78 -8.89 17.73
CA VAL A 207 13.82 -8.23 16.82
C VAL A 207 12.56 -7.73 17.53
N ARG A 208 12.18 -8.36 18.65
CA ARG A 208 10.97 -8.02 19.40
C ARG A 208 11.02 -6.62 19.97
N ASP A 209 12.17 -6.22 20.52
CA ASP A 209 12.38 -4.89 21.10
C ASP A 209 12.26 -3.77 20.05
N HIS A 210 12.46 -4.10 18.77
CA HIS A 210 12.31 -3.17 17.66
C HIS A 210 10.92 -3.24 17.00
N GLY A 211 10.02 -4.10 17.50
CA GLY A 211 8.66 -4.25 16.99
C GLY A 211 8.57 -4.94 15.63
N VAL A 212 9.57 -5.75 15.25
CA VAL A 212 9.59 -6.52 13.99
C VAL A 212 9.56 -8.03 14.25
N ASN A 213 9.15 -8.77 13.23
CA ASN A 213 9.14 -10.23 13.19
C ASN A 213 10.51 -10.75 12.73
N LEU A 214 10.86 -11.96 13.15
CA LEU A 214 12.11 -12.60 12.74
C LEU A 214 11.98 -13.10 11.29
N ILE A 215 12.39 -12.25 10.35
CA ILE A 215 12.48 -12.54 8.92
C ILE A 215 13.91 -12.19 8.53
N LEU A 216 14.72 -13.21 8.23
CA LEU A 216 16.17 -13.04 8.03
C LEU A 216 16.47 -12.34 6.70
N ASP A 217 15.70 -12.66 5.66
CA ASP A 217 15.89 -12.12 4.32
C ASP A 217 14.60 -11.47 3.78
N PRO A 218 14.18 -10.31 4.29
CA PRO A 218 13.15 -9.50 3.65
C PRO A 218 13.55 -9.09 2.22
N PHE A 219 12.57 -9.06 1.31
CA PHE A 219 12.85 -8.75 -0.10
C PHE A 219 13.42 -7.36 -0.36
N TRP A 220 13.17 -6.42 0.55
CA TRP A 220 13.57 -5.03 0.40
C TRP A 220 15.01 -4.73 0.85
N ILE A 221 15.75 -5.69 1.43
CA ILE A 221 17.15 -5.48 1.86
C ILE A 221 18.05 -5.02 0.70
N GLY A 222 17.85 -5.57 -0.50
CA GLY A 222 18.66 -5.28 -1.69
C GLY A 222 18.12 -4.15 -2.56
N LEU A 223 17.04 -3.47 -2.15
CA LEU A 223 16.44 -2.39 -2.92
C LEU A 223 17.10 -1.06 -2.53
N LEU A 224 17.86 -0.48 -3.46
CA LEU A 224 18.48 0.82 -3.28
C LEU A 224 17.42 1.95 -3.41
N HIS A 225 17.59 3.04 -2.65
CA HIS A 225 16.66 4.18 -2.59
C HIS A 225 15.20 3.81 -2.23
N CYS A 226 15.01 2.67 -1.59
CA CYS A 226 13.73 2.27 -1.01
C CYS A 226 13.84 2.35 0.52
N ASN A 227 12.92 3.07 1.17
CA ASN A 227 12.57 2.79 2.56
C ASN A 227 11.20 2.12 2.55
N ILE A 228 11.17 0.82 2.83
CA ILE A 228 9.91 0.05 2.78
C ILE A 228 8.83 0.64 3.70
N HIS A 229 9.22 1.24 4.83
CA HIS A 229 8.29 1.82 5.81
C HIS A 229 7.60 3.08 5.27
N ASP A 230 8.32 3.86 4.45
CA ASP A 230 7.78 5.07 3.81
C ASP A 230 6.97 4.71 2.56
N ALA A 231 7.42 3.70 1.81
CA ALA A 231 6.75 3.20 0.61
C ALA A 231 5.35 2.62 0.88
N ILE A 232 5.04 2.20 2.12
CA ILE A 232 3.69 1.77 2.48
C ILE A 232 2.72 2.94 2.33
N THR A 233 1.70 2.77 1.50
CA THR A 233 0.63 3.77 1.38
C THR A 233 -0.51 3.45 2.34
N PRO A 234 -1.11 4.46 3.00
CA PRO A 234 -2.29 4.20 3.83
C PRO A 234 -3.45 3.70 2.97
N ASP A 235 -4.15 2.70 3.47
CA ASP A 235 -5.35 2.16 2.81
C ASP A 235 -6.53 3.08 3.12
N ILE A 236 -6.86 3.94 2.15
CA ILE A 236 -7.96 4.89 2.26
C ILE A 236 -9.27 4.18 2.61
N LEU A 237 -9.52 3.00 2.05
CA LEU A 237 -10.77 2.31 2.30
C LEU A 237 -10.77 1.62 3.65
N HIS A 238 -9.87 0.67 3.87
CA HIS A 238 -9.93 -0.20 5.05
C HIS A 238 -9.43 0.51 6.32
N GLN A 239 -8.44 1.42 6.21
CA GLN A 239 -7.90 2.14 7.37
C GLN A 239 -8.62 3.47 7.61
N MET A 240 -8.83 4.30 6.58
CA MET A 240 -9.45 5.63 6.78
C MET A 240 -10.97 5.54 6.86
N TYR A 241 -11.65 5.15 5.78
CA TYR A 241 -13.12 5.19 5.75
C TYR A 241 -13.76 4.15 6.69
N GLN A 242 -13.44 2.87 6.52
CA GLN A 242 -14.05 1.81 7.34
C GLN A 242 -13.64 1.93 8.81
N GLY A 243 -12.36 2.25 9.07
CA GLY A 243 -11.85 2.49 10.41
C GLY A 243 -12.55 3.66 11.09
N LEU A 244 -12.56 4.85 10.47
CA LEU A 244 -13.17 6.06 11.05
C LEU A 244 -14.66 5.87 11.30
N VAL A 245 -15.41 5.33 10.33
CA VAL A 245 -16.86 5.12 10.46
C VAL A 245 -17.16 4.18 11.62
N LYS A 246 -16.40 3.10 11.77
CA LYS A 246 -16.56 2.17 12.89
C LYS A 246 -16.39 2.86 14.24
N HIS A 247 -15.35 3.69 14.38
CA HIS A 247 -15.09 4.43 15.62
C HIS A 247 -16.14 5.52 15.88
N LEU A 248 -16.52 6.28 14.85
CA LEU A 248 -17.56 7.29 14.93
C LEU A 248 -18.90 6.69 15.37
N CYS A 249 -19.31 5.58 14.74
CA CYS A 249 -20.51 4.85 15.13
C CYS A 249 -20.45 4.42 16.61
N GLY A 250 -19.31 3.90 17.08
CA GLY A 250 -19.13 3.55 18.49
C GLY A 250 -19.24 4.74 19.45
N TRP A 251 -18.70 5.91 19.08
CA TRP A 251 -18.85 7.12 19.87
C TRP A 251 -20.29 7.61 19.90
N ILE A 252 -20.96 7.65 18.75
CA ILE A 252 -22.38 8.04 18.67
C ILE A 252 -23.24 7.09 19.50
N GLN A 253 -23.02 5.77 19.40
CA GLN A 253 -23.70 4.77 20.24
C GLN A 253 -23.51 5.04 21.74
N THR A 254 -22.33 5.49 22.14
CA THR A 254 -22.03 5.83 23.55
C THR A 254 -22.71 7.13 23.97
N LEU A 255 -22.80 8.11 23.08
CA LEU A 255 -23.36 9.45 23.37
C LEU A 255 -24.89 9.47 23.40
N VAL A 256 -25.54 8.88 22.39
CA VAL A 256 -27.02 8.94 22.24
C VAL A 256 -27.72 7.63 22.58
N GLY A 257 -26.97 6.52 22.69
CA GLY A 257 -27.53 5.18 22.89
C GLY A 257 -28.03 4.54 21.59
N ASN A 258 -27.95 3.20 21.53
CA ASN A 258 -28.34 2.42 20.34
C ASN A 258 -29.79 2.68 19.90
N ALA A 259 -30.71 2.85 20.86
CA ALA A 259 -32.13 3.06 20.56
C ALA A 259 -32.39 4.36 19.79
N GLU A 260 -31.73 5.46 20.18
CA GLU A 260 -31.89 6.76 19.52
C GLU A 260 -31.18 6.78 18.17
N LEU A 261 -29.98 6.17 18.08
CA LEU A 261 -29.27 6.01 16.82
C LEU A 261 -30.10 5.24 15.80
N ASP A 262 -30.67 4.10 16.19
CA ASP A 262 -31.53 3.30 15.31
C ASP A 262 -32.82 4.05 14.94
N ALA A 263 -33.40 4.81 15.87
CA ALA A 263 -34.57 5.65 15.59
C ALA A 263 -34.24 6.76 14.59
N HIS A 264 -33.06 7.36 14.64
CA HIS A 264 -32.60 8.35 13.67
C HIS A 264 -32.50 7.75 12.26
N PHE A 265 -31.82 6.61 12.12
CA PHE A 265 -31.69 5.91 10.83
C PHE A 265 -33.04 5.42 10.27
N LYS A 266 -33.99 5.04 11.12
CA LYS A 266 -35.37 4.68 10.72
C LYS A 266 -36.19 5.85 10.20
N ARG A 267 -35.93 7.06 10.69
CA ARG A 267 -36.66 8.29 10.35
C ARG A 267 -36.11 8.97 9.10
N MET A 268 -34.98 8.51 8.56
CA MET A 268 -34.40 9.11 7.37
C MET A 268 -35.40 9.11 6.19
N PRO A 269 -35.56 10.26 5.51
CA PRO A 269 -36.42 10.33 4.33
C PRO A 269 -35.87 9.42 3.23
N ARG A 270 -36.77 8.89 2.41
CA ARG A 270 -36.36 8.05 1.27
C ARG A 270 -35.63 8.93 0.24
N VAL A 271 -34.35 8.67 0.05
CA VAL A 271 -33.52 9.29 -1.00
C VAL A 271 -33.25 8.26 -2.08
N HIS A 272 -33.31 8.67 -3.35
CA HIS A 272 -33.06 7.78 -4.48
C HIS A 272 -31.59 7.29 -4.44
N GLY A 273 -31.39 5.98 -4.50
CA GLY A 273 -30.05 5.37 -4.49
C GLY A 273 -29.41 5.19 -3.11
N VAL A 274 -30.15 5.44 -2.01
CA VAL A 274 -29.68 5.19 -0.65
C VAL A 274 -30.61 4.19 0.05
N ARG A 275 -30.04 3.15 0.65
CA ARG A 275 -30.81 2.16 1.42
C ARG A 275 -31.43 2.78 2.67
N LEU A 276 -32.69 2.40 2.91
CA LEU A 276 -33.35 2.68 4.18
C LEU A 276 -33.01 1.61 5.22
N PHE A 277 -32.44 2.02 6.35
CA PHE A 277 -32.13 1.14 7.47
C PHE A 277 -33.35 0.99 8.39
N SER A 278 -34.34 0.21 7.96
CA SER A 278 -35.61 0.02 8.68
C SER A 278 -35.47 -0.58 10.08
N HIS A 279 -34.33 -1.22 10.38
CA HIS A 279 -34.01 -1.78 11.68
C HIS A 279 -32.91 -0.99 12.41
N GLY A 280 -32.49 0.16 11.87
CA GLY A 280 -31.32 0.89 12.36
C GLY A 280 -30.00 0.25 11.90
N ILE A 281 -28.89 0.72 12.46
CA ILE A 281 -27.52 0.30 12.10
C ILE A 281 -26.80 -0.40 13.25
N SER A 282 -27.33 -0.32 14.48
CA SER A 282 -26.63 -0.79 15.69
C SER A 282 -26.48 -2.31 15.75
N GLY A 283 -27.35 -3.06 15.06
CA GLY A 283 -27.31 -4.52 14.98
C GLY A 283 -26.53 -5.08 13.79
N LEU A 284 -25.96 -4.24 12.91
CA LEU A 284 -25.26 -4.71 11.72
C LEU A 284 -23.90 -5.31 12.10
N THR A 285 -23.73 -6.59 11.82
CA THR A 285 -22.44 -7.28 11.87
C THR A 285 -22.01 -7.56 10.43
N GLN A 286 -20.79 -7.15 10.06
CA GLN A 286 -20.23 -7.24 8.70
C GLN A 286 -20.91 -6.33 7.66
N VAL A 287 -20.73 -5.03 7.82
CA VAL A 287 -21.19 -4.01 6.86
C VAL A 287 -20.38 -4.12 5.55
N SER A 288 -21.07 -4.32 4.43
CA SER A 288 -20.48 -4.35 3.09
C SER A 288 -20.03 -2.95 2.63
N ARG A 289 -19.16 -2.86 1.61
CA ARG A 289 -18.71 -1.55 1.06
C ARG A 289 -19.89 -0.62 0.66
N PRO A 290 -20.94 -1.10 -0.05
CA PRO A 290 -22.08 -0.25 -0.37
C PRO A 290 -22.83 0.23 0.88
N GLU A 291 -23.06 -0.64 1.86
CA GLU A 291 -23.72 -0.26 3.11
C GLU A 291 -22.90 0.75 3.91
N HIS A 292 -21.57 0.63 3.90
CA HIS A 292 -20.67 1.61 4.53
C HIS A 292 -20.81 3.00 3.89
N HIS A 293 -20.84 3.06 2.55
CA HIS A 293 -21.03 4.30 1.82
C HIS A 293 -22.40 4.94 2.11
N GLU A 294 -23.45 4.13 2.21
CA GLU A 294 -24.80 4.60 2.53
C GLU A 294 -24.93 5.08 3.98
N ILE A 295 -24.24 4.45 4.94
CA ILE A 295 -24.18 4.91 6.34
C ILE A 295 -23.51 6.28 6.41
N CYS A 296 -22.43 6.51 5.65
CA CYS A 296 -21.75 7.82 5.60
C CYS A 296 -22.60 8.93 4.98
N ILE A 297 -23.49 8.60 4.04
CA ILE A 297 -24.41 9.57 3.43
C ILE A 297 -25.59 9.88 4.36
N GLY A 298 -25.98 8.90 5.19
CA GLY A 298 -27.10 8.99 6.11
C GLY A 298 -26.77 9.51 7.52
N SER A 299 -25.49 9.71 7.83
CA SER A 299 -24.98 10.32 9.07
C SER A 299 -24.82 11.83 8.93
#